data_AF-A0A969M2Y8-F1
#
_entry.id   AF-A0A969M2Y8-F1
#
_cell.length_a   1.000
_cell.length_b   1.000
_cell.length_c   1.000
_cell.angle_alpha   90.00
_cell.angle_beta   90.00
_cell.angle_gamma   90.00
#
_symmetry.space_group_name_H-M   'P 1'
#
loop_
_entity.id
_entity.type
_entity.pdbx_description
1 polymer ?
#
loop_
_entity_poly.entity_id
_entity_poly.type
_entity_poly.pdbx_seq_one_letter_code
_entity_poly.pdbx_strand_id
1 'polypeptide(L)'
;MRRTSIALALVTTLTTILSHVSIQPAKGVELQDLLSGQEAPLSVQLRQLDNSWRKIAISGQFEIGELMQTYSQLFGGSQTGAYYTQGRTVVVGGETYLIAYRQPAANTPVSFTTLLEGAFGGVGADCSASETTRLVAETPLTLALLNLRTIGSINQVAAFDLNTTLAESEKAYAAAKATCEQLQAEQVAVEASDELWVLGYALLLYTEENDDTLPPMTTPAAAQEALFEWVGDREVFVYSQTAAPYQPNSSLSGKKLSAIANPEEVVAFYEAQPRADGSRMVVYLDGAVGQVADSEWSGVKQVSGLP
;
A
#
# COMPACT_ATOMS: atom_id res chain seq x y z
N MET A 1 -83.65 -50.80 47.03
CA MET A 1 -82.18 -51.01 47.07
C MET A 1 -81.53 -49.64 47.17
N ARG A 2 -80.96 -49.28 48.33
CA ARG A 2 -79.51 -49.01 48.60
C ARG A 2 -78.94 -47.86 47.73
N ARG A 3 -78.22 -46.84 48.21
CA ARG A 3 -77.67 -46.44 49.52
C ARG A 3 -76.96 -45.06 49.33
N THR A 4 -77.12 -44.16 50.30
CA THR A 4 -76.13 -43.22 50.90
C THR A 4 -75.14 -42.38 50.06
N SER A 5 -75.25 -41.05 50.25
CA SER A 5 -74.25 -39.99 50.54
C SER A 5 -72.73 -40.22 50.31
N ILE A 6 -72.01 -39.18 49.85
CA ILE A 6 -70.88 -38.50 50.54
C ILE A 6 -70.36 -37.31 49.67
N ALA A 7 -70.01 -36.23 50.37
CA ALA A 7 -69.47 -34.96 49.90
C ALA A 7 -68.00 -35.02 49.47
N LEU A 8 -67.52 -34.05 48.67
CA LEU A 8 -66.26 -33.37 48.94
C LEU A 8 -66.15 -32.06 48.15
N ALA A 9 -66.05 -30.95 48.87
CA ALA A 9 -65.63 -29.65 48.36
C ALA A 9 -64.09 -29.66 48.18
N LEU A 10 -63.60 -29.31 47.01
CA LEU A 10 -62.19 -29.03 46.77
C LEU A 10 -62.04 -27.57 46.37
N VAL A 11 -61.72 -26.73 47.36
CA VAL A 11 -61.26 -25.35 47.16
C VAL A 11 -59.75 -25.43 47.02
N THR A 12 -59.25 -25.42 45.78
CA THR A 12 -57.83 -25.32 45.47
C THR A 12 -57.44 -23.85 45.41
N THR A 13 -56.82 -23.36 46.49
CA THR A 13 -56.09 -22.10 46.55
C THR A 13 -54.85 -22.18 45.67
N LEU A 14 -54.87 -21.52 44.51
CA LEU A 14 -53.71 -21.33 43.64
C LEU A 14 -52.92 -20.12 44.14
N THR A 15 -51.98 -20.36 45.05
CA THR A 15 -51.06 -19.33 45.56
C THR A 15 -49.97 -19.09 44.52
N THR A 16 -50.09 -18.01 43.75
CA THR A 16 -49.01 -17.50 42.87
C THR A 16 -47.82 -17.06 43.72
N ILE A 17 -46.78 -17.90 43.77
CA ILE A 17 -45.46 -17.52 44.28
C ILE A 17 -44.80 -16.64 43.22
N LEU A 18 -45.03 -15.32 43.31
CA LEU A 18 -44.23 -14.30 42.64
C LEU A 18 -42.88 -14.22 43.37
N SER A 19 -42.01 -15.19 43.10
CA SER A 19 -40.59 -15.11 43.45
C SER A 19 -40.03 -13.85 42.81
N HIS A 20 -39.83 -12.81 43.60
CA HIS A 20 -39.10 -11.63 43.18
C HIS A 20 -37.65 -12.06 42.95
N VAL A 21 -37.34 -12.44 41.71
CA VAL A 21 -35.96 -12.52 41.24
C VAL A 21 -35.43 -11.10 41.33
N SER A 22 -34.77 -10.81 42.45
CA SER A 22 -33.96 -9.61 42.60
C SER A 22 -32.82 -9.76 41.61
N ILE A 23 -33.00 -9.22 40.41
CA ILE A 23 -31.94 -9.04 39.42
C ILE A 23 -31.02 -8.00 40.05
N GLN A 24 -30.06 -8.46 40.84
CA GLN A 24 -28.97 -7.59 41.26
C GLN A 24 -28.31 -7.11 39.97
N PRO A 25 -28.20 -5.79 39.76
CA PRO A 25 -27.45 -5.28 38.61
C PRO A 25 -26.05 -5.87 38.75
N ALA A 26 -25.63 -6.64 37.74
CA ALA A 26 -24.28 -7.18 37.69
C ALA A 26 -23.34 -5.99 37.91
N LYS A 27 -22.52 -6.06 38.98
CA LYS A 27 -21.51 -5.05 39.22
C LYS A 27 -20.65 -4.99 37.96
N GLY A 28 -20.67 -3.83 37.29
CA GLY A 28 -19.81 -3.59 36.14
C GLY A 28 -18.35 -3.80 36.57
N VAL A 29 -17.57 -4.40 35.66
CA VAL A 29 -16.13 -4.52 35.83
C VAL A 29 -15.56 -3.10 35.85
N GLU A 30 -14.69 -2.78 36.81
CA GLU A 30 -14.02 -1.48 36.78
C GLU A 30 -13.02 -1.44 35.61
N LEU A 31 -12.91 -0.30 34.93
CA LEU A 31 -11.96 -0.14 33.82
C LEU A 31 -10.53 -0.50 34.26
N GLN A 32 -10.19 -0.27 35.53
CA GLN A 32 -8.90 -0.64 36.10
C GLN A 32 -8.64 -2.15 36.03
N ASP A 33 -9.64 -2.98 36.31
CA ASP A 33 -9.51 -4.44 36.27
C ASP A 33 -9.30 -4.94 34.82
N LEU A 34 -9.98 -4.30 33.86
CA LEU A 34 -9.80 -4.59 32.45
C LEU A 34 -8.40 -4.18 31.95
N LEU A 35 -7.94 -2.97 32.32
CA LEU A 35 -6.61 -2.47 31.96
C LEU A 35 -5.47 -3.20 32.70
N SER A 36 -5.77 -3.88 33.81
CA SER A 36 -4.79 -4.72 34.49
C SER A 36 -4.51 -6.04 33.76
N GLY A 37 -5.36 -6.40 32.79
CA GLY A 37 -5.29 -7.67 32.08
C GLY A 37 -5.93 -8.85 32.83
N GLN A 38 -6.56 -8.62 33.99
CA GLN A 38 -7.18 -9.69 34.79
C GLN A 38 -8.41 -10.29 34.11
N GLU A 39 -9.26 -9.45 33.50
CA GLU A 39 -10.51 -9.88 32.86
C GLU A 39 -10.30 -10.41 31.44
N ALA A 40 -9.38 -9.78 30.72
CA ALA A 40 -8.95 -10.15 29.39
C ALA A 40 -7.48 -9.74 29.20
N PRO A 41 -6.61 -10.60 28.65
CA PRO A 41 -5.22 -10.24 28.36
C PRO A 41 -5.14 -8.98 27.48
N LEU A 42 -4.21 -8.08 27.77
CA LEU A 42 -4.03 -6.87 26.96
C LEU A 42 -3.46 -7.16 25.56
N SER A 43 -2.77 -8.29 25.43
CA SER A 43 -2.19 -8.77 24.18
C SER A 43 -2.25 -10.29 24.13
N VAL A 44 -2.50 -10.82 22.94
CA VAL A 44 -2.46 -12.25 22.63
C VAL A 44 -1.68 -12.46 21.33
N GLN A 45 -1.14 -13.65 21.10
CA GLN A 45 -0.50 -13.99 19.82
C GLN A 45 -1.52 -14.63 18.88
N LEU A 46 -1.38 -14.40 17.57
CA LEU A 46 -2.29 -14.96 16.56
C LEU A 46 -2.43 -16.49 16.67
N ARG A 47 -1.33 -17.21 16.95
CA ARG A 47 -1.32 -18.66 17.16
C ARG A 47 -2.07 -19.17 18.40
N GLN A 48 -2.39 -18.29 19.34
CA GLN A 48 -3.15 -18.64 20.55
C GLN A 48 -4.66 -18.66 20.27
N LEU A 49 -5.09 -18.13 19.13
CA LEU A 49 -6.48 -18.20 18.71
C LEU A 49 -6.80 -19.60 18.19
N ASP A 50 -7.98 -20.09 18.54
CA ASP A 50 -8.50 -21.40 18.13
C ASP A 50 -9.88 -21.27 17.46
N ASN A 51 -10.54 -22.39 17.18
CA ASN A 51 -11.84 -22.43 16.50
C ASN A 51 -13.00 -21.80 17.30
N SER A 52 -12.80 -21.47 18.58
CA SER A 52 -13.79 -20.70 19.37
C SER A 52 -13.82 -19.22 18.96
N TRP A 53 -12.76 -18.73 18.33
CA TRP A 53 -12.65 -17.36 17.88
C TRP A 53 -13.39 -17.12 16.57
N ARG A 54 -13.85 -15.89 16.40
CA ARG A 54 -14.43 -15.37 15.16
C ARG A 54 -13.59 -14.23 14.65
N LYS A 55 -13.25 -14.30 13.36
CA LYS A 55 -12.77 -13.16 12.59
C LYS A 55 -13.99 -12.35 12.17
N ILE A 56 -13.98 -11.06 12.43
CA ILE A 56 -15.04 -10.12 12.07
C ILE A 56 -14.42 -8.86 11.46
N ALA A 57 -15.16 -8.17 10.60
CA ALA A 57 -14.82 -6.85 10.09
C ALA A 57 -15.83 -5.83 10.61
N ILE A 58 -15.39 -4.65 11.03
CA ILE A 58 -16.27 -3.56 11.46
C ILE A 58 -16.31 -2.50 10.35
N SER A 59 -17.50 -2.04 9.98
CA SER A 59 -17.65 -0.90 9.05
C SER A 59 -18.67 0.11 9.56
N GLY A 60 -18.60 1.36 9.09
CA GLY A 60 -19.66 2.36 9.33
C GLY A 60 -19.44 3.35 10.48
N GLN A 61 -18.20 3.67 10.87
CA GLN A 61 -17.96 4.76 11.85
C GLN A 61 -17.41 6.06 11.26
N PHE A 62 -16.91 6.09 10.02
CA PHE A 62 -16.53 7.33 9.32
C PHE A 62 -16.68 7.17 7.80
N GLU A 63 -17.22 8.18 7.11
CA GLU A 63 -17.43 8.27 5.64
C GLU A 63 -16.12 8.23 4.81
N ILE A 64 -14.96 8.21 5.47
CA ILE A 64 -13.65 7.92 4.86
C ILE A 64 -13.59 6.46 4.33
N GLY A 65 -14.60 5.64 4.62
CA GLY A 65 -14.71 4.25 4.20
C GLY A 65 -14.65 4.00 2.69
N GLU A 66 -15.22 4.86 1.84
CA GLU A 66 -15.16 4.68 0.38
C GLU A 66 -13.78 4.99 -0.20
N LEU A 67 -13.14 6.07 0.28
CA LEU A 67 -11.78 6.42 -0.10
C LEU A 67 -10.79 5.33 0.36
N MET A 68 -10.95 4.87 1.60
CA MET A 68 -10.14 3.77 2.15
C MET A 68 -10.46 2.43 1.50
N GLN A 69 -11.70 2.19 1.03
CA GLN A 69 -12.03 1.00 0.24
C GLN A 69 -11.33 1.03 -1.11
N THR A 70 -11.40 2.15 -1.82
CA THR A 70 -10.73 2.34 -3.11
C THR A 70 -9.22 2.18 -2.96
N TYR A 71 -8.65 2.74 -1.90
CA TYR A 71 -7.24 2.55 -1.52
C TYR A 71 -6.92 1.09 -1.17
N SER A 72 -7.76 0.43 -0.36
CA SER A 72 -7.60 -0.99 -0.03
C SER A 72 -7.71 -1.89 -1.25
N GLN A 73 -8.45 -1.50 -2.29
CA GLN A 73 -8.53 -2.28 -3.53
C GLN A 73 -7.28 -2.09 -4.40
N LEU A 74 -6.72 -0.87 -4.43
CA LEU A 74 -5.50 -0.55 -5.18
C LEU A 74 -4.23 -1.14 -4.55
N PHE A 75 -4.11 -1.12 -3.22
CA PHE A 75 -2.91 -1.59 -2.51
C PHE A 75 -3.05 -3.02 -1.97
N GLY A 76 -3.91 -3.84 -2.58
CA GLY A 76 -4.08 -5.25 -2.19
C GLY A 76 -4.53 -5.44 -0.74
N GLY A 77 -5.23 -4.46 -0.19
CA GLY A 77 -5.72 -4.31 1.17
C GLY A 77 -6.42 -5.55 1.68
N SER A 78 -5.59 -6.46 2.18
CA SER A 78 -5.91 -7.43 3.20
C SER A 78 -6.46 -6.66 4.39
N GLN A 79 -7.72 -6.92 4.75
CA GLN A 79 -8.18 -7.14 6.12
C GLN A 79 -7.64 -6.16 7.20
N THR A 80 -7.33 -4.91 6.88
CA THR A 80 -6.75 -3.92 7.82
C THR A 80 -7.75 -3.48 8.91
N GLY A 81 -8.91 -4.14 8.97
CA GLY A 81 -9.90 -4.03 10.03
C GLY A 81 -10.39 -5.38 10.55
N ALA A 82 -9.63 -6.46 10.40
CA ALA A 82 -9.98 -7.74 11.00
C ALA A 82 -9.84 -7.66 12.54
N TYR A 83 -10.94 -7.95 13.22
CA TYR A 83 -10.99 -8.14 14.65
C TYR A 83 -11.21 -9.62 14.95
N TYR A 84 -10.59 -10.09 16.01
CA TYR A 84 -10.73 -11.45 16.52
C TYR A 84 -11.47 -11.39 17.84
N THR A 85 -12.57 -12.12 17.98
CA THR A 85 -13.36 -12.13 19.22
C THR A 85 -13.90 -13.51 19.56
N GLN A 86 -14.11 -13.78 20.85
CA GLN A 86 -14.89 -14.93 21.34
C GLN A 86 -16.36 -14.56 21.62
N GLY A 87 -16.80 -13.34 21.29
CA GLY A 87 -18.15 -12.86 21.58
C GLY A 87 -18.38 -12.42 23.03
N ARG A 88 -17.32 -12.33 23.84
CA ARG A 88 -17.40 -11.85 25.23
C ARG A 88 -17.60 -10.34 25.29
N THR A 89 -18.43 -9.88 26.21
CA THR A 89 -18.68 -8.45 26.44
C THR A 89 -18.28 -8.03 27.85
N VAL A 90 -17.97 -6.75 28.02
CA VAL A 90 -17.71 -6.11 29.32
C VAL A 90 -18.51 -4.81 29.44
N VAL A 91 -18.98 -4.49 30.65
CA VAL A 91 -19.66 -3.22 30.93
C VAL A 91 -18.69 -2.29 31.63
N VAL A 92 -18.40 -1.14 31.01
CA VAL A 92 -17.49 -0.12 31.54
C VAL A 92 -18.19 1.23 31.50
N GLY A 93 -18.31 1.91 32.64
CA GLY A 93 -18.96 3.22 32.71
C GLY A 93 -20.43 3.21 32.27
N GLY A 94 -21.12 2.08 32.40
CA GLY A 94 -22.51 1.90 31.96
C GLY A 94 -22.70 1.57 30.47
N GLU A 95 -21.63 1.51 29.68
CA GLU A 95 -21.67 1.11 28.28
C GLU A 95 -21.15 -0.32 28.08
N THR A 96 -21.71 -1.04 27.11
CA THR A 96 -21.34 -2.42 26.81
C THR A 96 -20.36 -2.47 25.63
N TYR A 97 -19.21 -3.10 25.85
CA TYR A 97 -18.16 -3.27 24.87
C TYR A 97 -17.98 -4.74 24.53
N LEU A 98 -17.80 -5.04 23.25
CA LEU A 98 -17.31 -6.33 22.77
C LEU A 98 -15.79 -6.37 22.95
N ILE A 99 -15.30 -7.44 23.59
CA ILE A 99 -13.88 -7.72 23.74
C ILE A 99 -13.39 -8.31 22.41
N ALA A 100 -12.51 -7.59 21.73
CA ALA A 100 -11.90 -8.03 20.50
C ALA A 100 -10.39 -7.78 20.52
N TYR A 101 -9.67 -8.41 19.60
CA TYR A 101 -8.25 -8.25 19.40
C TYR A 101 -7.98 -7.91 17.95
N ARG A 102 -7.02 -7.01 17.70
CA ARG A 102 -6.61 -6.67 16.35
C ARG A 102 -5.10 -6.52 16.30
N GLN A 103 -4.53 -6.55 15.11
CA GLN A 103 -3.13 -6.17 14.97
C GLN A 103 -2.93 -4.72 15.47
N PRO A 104 -1.89 -4.43 16.26
CA PRO A 104 -1.59 -3.05 16.62
C PRO A 104 -1.48 -2.24 15.34
N ALA A 105 -2.16 -1.08 15.30
CA ALA A 105 -1.85 -0.11 14.27
C ALA A 105 -0.35 0.16 14.37
N ALA A 106 0.37 0.13 13.25
CA ALA A 106 1.77 0.53 13.25
C ALA A 106 1.84 1.87 13.98
N ASN A 107 2.72 1.97 14.99
CA ASN A 107 2.82 3.17 15.83
C ASN A 107 3.29 4.41 15.04
N THR A 108 3.57 4.25 13.75
CA THR A 108 3.73 5.33 12.80
C THR A 108 2.36 5.97 12.58
N PRO A 109 2.14 7.22 13.02
CA PRO A 109 0.95 7.95 12.60
C PRO A 109 0.95 7.93 11.08
N VAL A 110 -0.03 7.23 10.48
CA VAL A 110 -0.29 7.31 9.05
C VAL A 110 -0.74 8.74 8.83
N SER A 111 0.22 9.62 8.54
CA SER A 111 -0.09 11.00 8.25
C SER A 111 -0.90 11.03 6.97
N PHE A 112 -1.93 11.87 6.92
CA PHE A 112 -2.64 12.13 5.67
C PHE A 112 -1.66 12.56 4.57
N THR A 113 -0.55 13.23 4.93
CA THR A 113 0.53 13.54 3.96
C THR A 113 1.20 12.30 3.41
N THR A 114 1.58 11.32 4.24
CA THR A 114 2.18 10.05 3.78
C THR A 114 1.19 9.23 2.95
N LEU A 115 -0.10 9.34 3.26
CA LEU A 115 -1.17 8.68 2.50
C LEU A 115 -1.42 9.38 1.15
N LEU A 116 -1.37 10.72 1.13
CA LEU A 116 -1.49 11.54 -0.08
C LEU A 116 -0.24 11.38 -0.98
N GLU A 117 0.95 11.34 -0.38
CA GLU A 117 2.21 11.01 -1.06
C GLU A 117 2.13 9.62 -1.67
N GLY A 118 1.70 8.59 -0.92
CA GLY A 118 1.47 7.25 -1.49
C GLY A 118 0.40 7.21 -2.60
N ALA A 119 -0.62 8.07 -2.55
CA ALA A 119 -1.70 8.12 -3.54
C ALA A 119 -1.38 8.98 -4.79
N PHE A 120 -0.42 9.90 -4.70
CA PHE A 120 -0.09 10.86 -5.76
C PHE A 120 1.39 10.79 -6.18
N GLY A 121 2.09 9.67 -5.96
CA GLY A 121 3.46 9.48 -6.45
C GLY A 121 4.52 10.25 -5.66
N GLY A 122 4.24 10.58 -4.40
CA GLY A 122 5.15 11.21 -3.48
C GLY A 122 6.32 10.29 -3.11
N VAL A 123 7.47 10.66 -3.65
CA VAL A 123 8.85 10.27 -3.36
C VAL A 123 9.06 9.60 -1.98
N GLY A 124 9.47 8.33 -2.01
CA GLY A 124 10.26 7.75 -0.91
C GLY A 124 9.56 6.78 0.03
N ALA A 125 8.35 6.31 -0.26
CA ALA A 125 7.80 5.18 0.48
C ALA A 125 8.56 3.89 0.10
N ASP A 126 9.53 3.52 0.92
CA ASP A 126 10.16 2.21 0.88
C ASP A 126 9.06 1.14 0.95
N CYS A 127 9.07 0.17 0.02
CA CYS A 127 8.12 -0.93 -0.02
C CYS A 127 8.14 -1.78 1.26
N SER A 128 9.12 -1.56 2.15
CA SER A 128 9.17 -2.11 3.51
C SER A 128 7.97 -1.74 4.39
N ALA A 129 7.24 -0.66 4.09
CA ALA A 129 6.00 -0.34 4.80
C ALA A 129 4.96 -1.49 4.71
N SER A 130 5.00 -2.28 3.64
CA SER A 130 4.16 -3.47 3.47
C SER A 130 4.48 -4.60 4.45
N GLU A 131 5.70 -4.69 4.99
CA GLU A 131 6.10 -5.74 5.94
C GLU A 131 5.28 -5.68 7.23
N THR A 132 4.83 -4.47 7.62
CA THR A 132 4.00 -4.28 8.81
C THR A 132 2.61 -4.91 8.69
N THR A 133 2.17 -5.28 7.48
CA THR A 133 0.85 -5.87 7.23
C THR A 133 0.86 -7.39 7.13
N ARG A 134 2.05 -8.00 7.08
CA ARG A 134 2.21 -9.46 6.99
C ARG A 134 1.98 -10.11 8.36
N LEU A 135 0.99 -11.01 8.43
CA LEU A 135 0.70 -11.80 9.62
C LEU A 135 1.60 -13.05 9.65
N VAL A 136 2.18 -13.30 10.82
CA VAL A 136 2.85 -14.55 11.19
C VAL A 136 2.20 -15.11 12.45
N ALA A 137 2.46 -16.37 12.77
CA ALA A 137 1.86 -17.04 13.93
C ALA A 137 2.15 -16.30 15.25
N GLU A 138 3.31 -15.67 15.34
CA GLU A 138 3.79 -14.90 16.48
C GLU A 138 3.28 -13.44 16.50
N THR A 139 2.53 -13.00 15.47
CA THR A 139 2.03 -11.62 15.40
C THR A 139 1.23 -11.29 16.66
N PRO A 140 1.64 -10.24 17.42
CA PRO A 140 0.90 -9.80 18.58
C PRO A 140 -0.39 -9.10 18.14
N LEU A 141 -1.48 -9.40 18.85
CA LEU A 141 -2.77 -8.77 18.72
C LEU A 141 -3.07 -8.03 20.01
N THR A 142 -3.46 -6.77 19.90
CA THR A 142 -3.78 -5.92 21.05
C THR A 142 -5.27 -5.87 21.30
N LEU A 143 -5.64 -5.78 22.59
CA LEU A 143 -7.02 -5.64 23.03
C LEU A 143 -7.65 -4.38 22.43
N ALA A 144 -8.84 -4.54 21.86
CA ALA A 144 -9.70 -3.49 21.37
C ALA A 144 -11.10 -3.65 21.98
N LEU A 145 -11.62 -2.56 22.54
CA LEU A 145 -12.95 -2.50 23.11
C LEU A 145 -13.89 -1.84 22.11
N LEU A 146 -14.81 -2.62 21.55
CA LEU A 146 -15.75 -2.14 20.54
C LEU A 146 -17.08 -1.81 21.20
N ASN A 147 -17.45 -0.53 21.25
CA ASN A 147 -18.71 -0.11 21.86
C ASN A 147 -19.91 -0.57 20.99
N LEU A 148 -20.72 -1.48 21.52
CA LEU A 148 -21.82 -2.08 20.77
C LEU A 148 -22.93 -1.10 20.35
N ARG A 149 -23.03 0.07 20.99
CA ARG A 149 -23.99 1.12 20.63
C ARG A 149 -23.52 1.93 19.43
N THR A 150 -22.21 2.06 19.23
CA THR A 150 -21.63 2.96 18.24
C THR A 150 -20.95 2.27 17.08
N ILE A 151 -20.63 0.97 17.17
CA ILE A 151 -20.21 0.21 15.99
C ILE A 151 -21.32 0.24 14.94
N GLY A 152 -20.93 0.46 13.67
CA GLY A 152 -21.88 0.45 12.57
C GLY A 152 -22.39 -0.96 12.29
N SER A 153 -21.71 -1.68 11.40
CA SER A 153 -22.03 -3.08 11.09
C SER A 153 -20.85 -4.00 11.36
N ILE A 154 -21.17 -5.20 11.86
CA ILE A 154 -20.26 -6.34 11.96
C ILE A 154 -20.48 -7.19 10.71
N ASN A 155 -19.44 -7.33 9.89
CA ASN A 155 -19.45 -8.07 8.64
C ASN A 155 -18.40 -9.19 8.68
N GLN A 156 -18.43 -10.05 7.65
CA GLN A 156 -17.42 -11.10 7.43
C GLN A 156 -17.18 -11.98 8.67
N VAL A 157 -18.25 -12.32 9.40
CA VAL A 157 -18.16 -13.18 10.58
C VAL A 157 -17.82 -14.60 10.14
N ALA A 158 -16.59 -15.03 10.41
CA ALA A 158 -16.09 -16.36 10.07
C ALA A 158 -15.41 -17.01 11.28
N ALA A 159 -15.39 -18.35 11.33
CA ALA A 159 -14.56 -19.06 12.29
C ALA A 159 -13.08 -18.75 12.01
N PHE A 160 -12.30 -18.57 13.08
CA PHE A 160 -10.86 -18.39 12.94
C PHE A 160 -10.20 -19.70 12.51
N ASP A 161 -9.35 -19.62 11.50
CA ASP A 161 -8.43 -20.68 11.09
C ASP A 161 -7.06 -20.05 10.85
N LEU A 162 -6.05 -20.51 11.59
CA LEU A 162 -4.70 -19.92 11.55
C LEU A 162 -4.08 -20.05 10.16
N ASN A 163 -4.14 -21.25 9.58
CA ASN A 163 -3.47 -21.53 8.30
C ASN A 163 -4.07 -20.71 7.15
N THR A 164 -5.40 -20.65 7.10
CA THR A 164 -6.14 -19.84 6.13
C THR A 164 -5.80 -18.35 6.30
N THR A 165 -5.78 -17.86 7.54
CA THR A 165 -5.45 -16.47 7.85
C THR A 165 -4.03 -16.10 7.42
N LEU A 166 -3.06 -16.97 7.69
CA LEU A 166 -1.66 -16.76 7.29
C LEU A 166 -1.51 -16.80 5.76
N ALA A 167 -2.17 -17.75 5.07
CA ALA A 167 -2.13 -17.85 3.62
C ALA A 167 -2.78 -16.63 2.93
N GLU A 168 -3.91 -16.14 3.45
CA GLU A 168 -4.56 -14.92 2.97
C GLU A 168 -3.64 -13.70 3.15
N SER A 169 -3.01 -13.58 4.31
CA SER A 169 -2.09 -12.47 4.60
C SER A 169 -0.85 -12.51 3.72
N GLU A 170 -0.26 -13.69 3.52
CA GLU A 170 0.90 -13.87 2.63
C GLU A 170 0.57 -13.47 1.19
N LYS A 171 -0.59 -13.92 0.69
CA LYS A 171 -1.05 -13.58 -0.66
C LYS A 171 -1.24 -12.07 -0.82
N ALA A 172 -1.86 -11.43 0.16
CA ALA A 172 -2.06 -9.98 0.13
C ALA A 172 -0.75 -9.21 0.24
N TYR A 173 0.18 -9.65 1.08
CA TYR A 173 1.52 -9.10 1.18
C TYR A 173 2.27 -9.19 -0.15
N ALA A 174 2.26 -10.36 -0.79
CA ALA A 174 2.91 -10.55 -2.10
C ALA A 174 2.30 -9.65 -3.18
N ALA A 175 0.97 -9.49 -3.20
CA ALA A 175 0.29 -8.59 -4.12
C ALA A 175 0.65 -7.11 -3.86
N ALA A 176 0.60 -6.67 -2.61
CA ALA A 176 0.96 -5.31 -2.22
C ALA A 176 2.43 -4.98 -2.55
N LYS A 177 3.33 -5.94 -2.28
CA LYS A 177 4.74 -5.82 -2.64
C LYS A 177 4.94 -5.69 -4.15
N ALA A 178 4.30 -6.54 -4.95
CA ALA A 178 4.40 -6.48 -6.41
C ALA A 178 3.86 -5.14 -6.97
N THR A 179 2.72 -4.66 -6.48
CA THR A 179 2.19 -3.35 -6.86
C THR A 179 3.14 -2.21 -6.49
N CYS A 180 3.73 -2.26 -5.29
CA CYS A 180 4.70 -1.25 -4.86
C CYS A 180 5.94 -1.24 -5.75
N GLU A 181 6.51 -2.40 -6.06
CA GLU A 181 7.65 -2.54 -6.96
C GLU A 181 7.32 -2.03 -8.37
N GLN A 182 6.11 -2.28 -8.87
CA GLN A 182 5.65 -1.75 -10.15
C GLN A 182 5.56 -0.21 -10.15
N LEU A 183 4.98 0.38 -9.10
CA LEU A 183 4.86 1.84 -8.97
C LEU A 183 6.24 2.50 -8.85
N GLN A 184 7.17 1.90 -8.11
CA GLN A 184 8.54 2.38 -8.04
C GLN A 184 9.22 2.33 -9.40
N ALA A 185 9.07 1.23 -10.15
CA ALA A 185 9.63 1.11 -11.49
C ALA A 185 9.04 2.15 -12.46
N GLU A 186 7.74 2.44 -12.37
CA GLU A 186 7.07 3.48 -13.16
C GLU A 186 7.57 4.89 -12.80
N GLN A 187 7.69 5.21 -11.50
CA GLN A 187 8.22 6.49 -11.07
C GLN A 187 9.65 6.72 -11.57
N VAL A 188 10.51 5.70 -11.43
CA VAL A 188 11.86 5.71 -11.98
C VAL A 188 11.86 5.95 -13.49
N ALA A 189 10.88 5.38 -14.20
CA ALA A 189 10.74 5.61 -15.63
C ALA A 189 10.37 7.06 -15.97
N VAL A 190 9.48 7.66 -15.19
CA VAL A 190 9.07 9.07 -15.33
C VAL A 190 10.25 10.01 -15.06
N GLU A 191 10.99 9.82 -13.97
CA GLU A 191 12.14 10.66 -13.62
C GLU A 191 13.20 10.67 -14.73
N ALA A 192 13.60 9.48 -15.21
CA ALA A 192 14.53 9.39 -16.32
C ALA A 192 13.98 9.98 -17.63
N SER A 193 12.65 9.88 -17.84
CA SER A 193 12.01 10.51 -18.99
C SER A 193 12.15 12.03 -18.94
N ASP A 194 11.92 12.63 -17.78
CA ASP A 194 12.04 14.08 -17.58
C ASP A 194 13.50 14.54 -17.74
N GLU A 195 14.46 13.81 -17.16
CA GLU A 195 15.90 14.07 -17.31
C GLU A 195 16.32 14.05 -18.80
N LEU A 196 15.95 13.00 -19.52
CA LEU A 196 16.25 12.84 -20.95
C LEU A 196 15.54 13.89 -21.80
N TRP A 197 14.31 14.29 -21.45
CA TRP A 197 13.61 15.37 -22.13
C TRP A 197 14.35 16.69 -21.98
N VAL A 198 14.84 17.02 -20.78
CA VAL A 198 15.66 18.21 -20.55
C VAL A 198 16.95 18.16 -21.38
N LEU A 199 17.61 17.01 -21.46
CA LEU A 199 18.81 16.83 -22.31
C LEU A 199 18.50 17.02 -23.80
N GLY A 200 17.40 16.45 -24.29
CA GLY A 200 16.95 16.62 -25.68
C GLY A 200 16.63 18.08 -26.00
N TYR A 201 15.95 18.77 -25.09
CA TYR A 201 15.64 20.19 -25.26
C TYR A 201 16.91 21.06 -25.26
N ALA A 202 17.84 20.83 -24.32
CA ALA A 202 19.12 21.52 -24.29
C ALA A 202 19.95 21.28 -25.56
N LEU A 203 19.91 20.06 -26.11
CA LEU A 203 20.56 19.72 -27.38
C LEU A 203 20.03 20.57 -28.54
N LEU A 204 18.71 20.74 -28.63
CA LEU A 204 18.07 21.54 -29.67
C LEU A 204 18.43 23.03 -29.53
N LEU A 205 18.41 23.57 -28.31
CA LEU A 205 18.81 24.97 -28.04
C LEU A 205 20.28 25.21 -28.39
N TYR A 206 21.19 24.31 -27.98
CA TYR A 206 22.59 24.37 -28.38
C TYR A 206 22.72 24.43 -29.90
N THR A 207 22.00 23.56 -30.60
CA THR A 207 22.08 23.43 -32.06
C THR A 207 21.60 24.69 -32.77
N GLU A 208 20.53 25.32 -32.27
CA GLU A 208 20.01 26.59 -32.77
C GLU A 208 21.05 27.72 -32.65
N GLU A 209 21.75 27.81 -31.52
CA GLU A 209 22.76 28.84 -31.27
C GLU A 209 24.10 28.59 -31.96
N ASN A 210 24.37 27.37 -32.45
CA ASN A 210 25.65 26.95 -33.02
C ASN A 210 25.55 26.58 -34.51
N ASP A 211 24.82 27.37 -35.30
CA ASP A 211 24.71 27.22 -36.76
C ASP A 211 24.31 25.79 -37.19
N ASP A 212 23.33 25.23 -36.49
CA ASP A 212 22.79 23.88 -36.71
C ASP A 212 23.80 22.75 -36.39
N THR A 213 24.85 23.04 -35.63
CA THR A 213 25.90 22.07 -35.28
C THR A 213 25.64 21.44 -33.91
N LEU A 214 25.62 20.10 -33.86
CA LEU A 214 25.49 19.34 -32.62
C LEU A 214 26.74 19.48 -31.73
N PRO A 215 26.59 19.45 -30.40
CA PRO A 215 27.68 19.67 -29.45
C PRO A 215 28.75 18.56 -29.51
N PRO A 216 29.89 18.75 -28.82
CA PRO A 216 30.83 17.68 -28.52
C PRO A 216 30.15 16.54 -27.73
N MET A 217 29.94 15.40 -28.39
CA MET A 217 29.20 14.24 -27.85
C MET A 217 30.08 12.98 -27.73
N THR A 218 31.41 13.13 -27.79
CA THR A 218 32.35 12.00 -27.75
C THR A 218 32.41 11.29 -26.40
N THR A 219 32.11 12.02 -25.31
CA THR A 219 32.05 11.48 -23.95
C THR A 219 30.93 12.16 -23.18
N PRO A 220 30.38 11.53 -22.12
CA PRO A 220 29.38 12.19 -21.27
C PRO A 220 29.85 13.51 -20.67
N ALA A 221 31.11 13.60 -20.24
CA ALA A 221 31.68 14.83 -19.68
C ALA A 221 31.75 15.96 -20.71
N ALA A 222 32.10 15.67 -21.96
CA ALA A 222 32.13 16.66 -23.03
C ALA A 222 30.72 17.17 -23.37
N ALA A 223 29.74 16.26 -23.46
CA ALA A 223 28.35 16.63 -23.70
C ALA A 223 27.79 17.46 -22.54
N GLN A 224 28.09 17.07 -21.29
CA GLN A 224 27.70 17.80 -20.10
C GLN A 224 28.24 19.22 -20.09
N GLU A 225 29.56 19.39 -20.31
CA GLU A 225 30.16 20.73 -20.33
C GLU A 225 29.56 21.59 -21.45
N ALA A 226 29.32 21.00 -22.61
CA ALA A 226 28.75 21.70 -23.74
C ALA A 226 27.28 22.09 -23.52
N LEU A 227 26.48 21.31 -22.79
CA LEU A 227 25.05 21.57 -22.60
C LEU A 227 24.69 22.24 -21.26
N PHE A 228 25.67 22.41 -20.35
CA PHE A 228 25.42 22.85 -18.99
C PHE A 228 24.73 24.22 -18.90
N GLU A 229 25.01 25.14 -19.82
CA GLU A 229 24.41 26.48 -19.85
C GLU A 229 22.87 26.45 -19.95
N TRP A 230 22.30 25.49 -20.69
CA TRP A 230 20.85 25.35 -20.87
C TRP A 230 20.21 24.43 -19.83
N VAL A 231 20.95 23.44 -19.32
CA VAL A 231 20.43 22.49 -18.33
C VAL A 231 20.42 23.10 -16.92
N GLY A 232 21.48 23.81 -16.53
CA GLY A 232 21.60 24.46 -15.22
C GLY A 232 21.79 23.51 -14.02
N ASP A 233 21.62 22.20 -14.22
CA ASP A 233 21.77 21.16 -13.20
C ASP A 233 22.65 20.01 -13.71
N ARG A 234 23.63 19.60 -12.89
CA ARG A 234 24.51 18.48 -13.25
C ARG A 234 23.86 17.13 -12.99
N GLU A 235 22.84 17.06 -12.14
CA GLU A 235 22.15 15.81 -11.80
C GLU A 235 21.36 15.25 -13.00
N VAL A 236 20.84 16.11 -13.88
CA VAL A 236 20.15 15.72 -15.11
C VAL A 236 21.01 14.89 -16.07
N PHE A 237 22.34 14.98 -15.98
CA PHE A 237 23.26 14.21 -16.83
C PHE A 237 23.53 12.79 -16.33
N VAL A 238 23.05 12.45 -15.13
CA VAL A 238 23.22 11.13 -14.52
C VAL A 238 21.86 10.50 -14.25
N TYR A 239 21.75 9.21 -14.51
CA TYR A 239 20.54 8.47 -14.18
C TYR A 239 20.46 8.29 -12.66
N SER A 240 19.47 8.90 -12.02
CA SER A 240 19.32 9.00 -10.56
C SER A 240 19.47 7.67 -9.82
N GLN A 241 18.98 6.57 -10.39
CA GLN A 241 19.01 5.24 -9.76
C GLN A 241 20.38 4.59 -9.69
N THR A 242 21.24 4.85 -10.68
CA THR A 242 22.55 4.18 -10.79
C THR A 242 23.72 5.12 -10.59
N ALA A 243 23.44 6.44 -10.56
CA ALA A 243 24.42 7.52 -10.69
C ALA A 243 25.32 7.39 -11.95
N ALA A 244 24.96 6.54 -12.91
CA ALA A 244 25.70 6.39 -14.14
C ALA A 244 25.32 7.52 -15.11
N PRO A 245 26.28 8.12 -15.83
CA PRO A 245 25.96 9.17 -16.78
C PRO A 245 25.16 8.62 -17.97
N TYR A 246 24.20 9.40 -18.46
CA TYR A 246 23.59 9.16 -19.76
C TYR A 246 24.67 9.15 -20.84
N GLN A 247 24.54 8.21 -21.79
CA GLN A 247 25.53 8.04 -22.84
C GLN A 247 25.13 8.85 -24.06
N PRO A 248 25.96 9.81 -24.51
CA PRO A 248 25.72 10.50 -25.76
C PRO A 248 26.07 9.60 -26.95
N ASN A 249 25.37 9.76 -28.06
CA ASN A 249 25.73 9.15 -29.33
C ASN A 249 26.95 9.86 -29.94
N SER A 250 28.13 9.29 -29.66
CA SER A 250 29.41 9.84 -30.13
C SER A 250 29.55 9.99 -31.64
N SER A 251 28.76 9.25 -32.44
CA SER A 251 28.77 9.37 -33.89
C SER A 251 28.18 10.70 -34.39
N LEU A 252 27.45 11.42 -33.55
CA LEU A 252 26.76 12.68 -33.87
C LEU A 252 27.60 13.93 -33.58
N SER A 253 28.69 13.79 -32.83
CA SER A 253 29.50 14.90 -32.33
C SER A 253 29.94 15.84 -33.46
N GLY A 254 29.53 17.12 -33.38
CA GLY A 254 29.90 18.15 -34.35
C GLY A 254 29.26 18.02 -35.74
N LYS A 255 28.31 17.11 -35.94
CA LYS A 255 27.56 17.03 -37.20
C LYS A 255 26.48 18.12 -37.25
N LYS A 256 26.10 18.51 -38.46
CA LYS A 256 24.93 19.36 -38.66
C LYS A 256 23.65 18.56 -38.50
N LEU A 257 22.70 19.05 -37.71
CA LEU A 257 21.40 18.38 -37.52
C LEU A 257 20.64 18.27 -38.84
N SER A 258 20.63 19.32 -39.66
CA SER A 258 20.02 19.31 -41.01
C SER A 258 20.64 18.32 -42.00
N ALA A 259 21.84 17.79 -41.71
CA ALA A 259 22.49 16.78 -42.54
C ALA A 259 22.11 15.33 -42.15
N ILE A 260 21.35 15.17 -41.06
CA ILE A 260 20.92 13.87 -40.55
C ILE A 260 19.51 13.59 -41.07
N ALA A 261 19.34 12.47 -41.77
CA ALA A 261 18.04 12.00 -42.21
C ALA A 261 17.27 11.38 -41.03
N ASN A 262 15.96 11.62 -40.96
CA ASN A 262 15.05 11.09 -39.95
C ASN A 262 15.55 11.31 -38.50
N PRO A 263 15.76 12.56 -38.05
CA PRO A 263 16.22 12.83 -36.68
C PRO A 263 15.36 12.18 -35.59
N GLU A 264 14.06 11.98 -35.84
CA GLU A 264 13.12 11.29 -34.95
C GLU A 264 13.43 9.79 -34.74
N GLU A 265 14.26 9.18 -35.57
CA GLU A 265 14.68 7.77 -35.44
C GLU A 265 16.11 7.62 -34.87
N VAL A 266 16.83 8.73 -34.70
CA VAL A 266 18.25 8.73 -34.32
C VAL A 266 18.39 9.12 -32.85
N VAL A 267 18.84 8.17 -32.04
CA VAL A 267 19.09 8.35 -30.60
C VAL A 267 20.26 9.31 -30.38
N ALA A 268 20.03 10.33 -29.57
CA ALA A 268 21.03 11.31 -29.14
C ALA A 268 21.64 10.98 -27.77
N PHE A 269 20.81 10.63 -26.77
CA PHE A 269 21.24 10.14 -25.46
C PHE A 269 20.47 8.90 -25.06
N TYR A 270 21.12 8.02 -24.26
CA TYR A 270 20.52 6.77 -23.81
C TYR A 270 21.06 6.31 -22.45
N GLU A 271 20.27 5.50 -21.75
CA GLU A 271 20.71 4.80 -20.54
C GLU A 271 21.83 3.79 -20.85
N ALA A 272 22.91 3.81 -20.07
CA ALA A 272 24.06 2.92 -20.29
C ALA A 272 23.73 1.43 -20.11
N GLN A 273 22.81 1.11 -19.20
CA GLN A 273 22.40 -0.24 -18.85
C GLN A 273 20.88 -0.38 -18.99
N PRO A 274 20.37 -1.57 -19.40
CA PRO A 274 18.94 -1.81 -19.39
C PRO A 274 18.42 -1.85 -17.94
N ARG A 275 17.16 -1.48 -17.78
CA ARG A 275 16.41 -1.54 -16.52
C ARG A 275 16.06 -2.98 -16.16
N ALA A 276 15.42 -3.16 -15.00
CA ALA A 276 14.98 -4.47 -14.52
C ALA A 276 14.00 -5.18 -15.47
N ASP A 277 13.22 -4.43 -16.25
CA ASP A 277 12.31 -4.94 -17.29
C ASP A 277 13.02 -5.21 -18.64
N GLY A 278 14.32 -4.94 -18.74
CA GLY A 278 15.13 -5.06 -19.95
C GLY A 278 15.07 -3.84 -20.88
N SER A 279 14.23 -2.85 -20.61
CA SER A 279 14.11 -1.66 -21.46
C SER A 279 15.22 -0.63 -21.20
N ARG A 280 15.37 0.34 -22.10
CA ARG A 280 16.20 1.54 -21.93
C ARG A 280 15.39 2.77 -22.30
N MET A 281 15.54 3.84 -21.54
CA MET A 281 15.08 5.15 -21.99
C MET A 281 16.13 5.80 -22.90
N VAL A 282 15.62 6.47 -23.92
CA VAL A 282 16.40 7.19 -24.91
C VAL A 282 15.74 8.53 -25.19
N VAL A 283 16.54 9.49 -25.66
CA VAL A 283 16.04 10.70 -26.33
C VAL A 283 16.57 10.73 -27.75
N TYR A 284 15.69 11.04 -28.70
CA TYR A 284 15.98 11.15 -30.12
C TYR A 284 16.44 12.57 -30.46
N LEU A 285 17.00 12.77 -31.66
CA LEU A 285 17.53 14.06 -32.10
C LEU A 285 16.47 15.15 -32.26
N ASP A 286 15.20 14.78 -32.43
CA ASP A 286 14.07 15.71 -32.43
C ASP A 286 13.60 16.11 -31.01
N GLY A 287 14.26 15.58 -29.97
CA GLY A 287 13.93 15.82 -28.57
C GLY A 287 12.83 14.90 -28.01
N ALA A 288 12.26 14.00 -28.82
CA ALA A 288 11.30 13.03 -28.31
C ALA A 288 11.99 12.02 -27.38
N VAL A 289 11.33 11.68 -26.28
CA VAL A 289 11.78 10.64 -25.35
C VAL A 289 11.02 9.36 -25.61
N GLY A 290 11.72 8.22 -25.59
CA GLY A 290 11.13 6.91 -25.82
C GLY A 290 11.71 5.82 -24.93
N GLN A 291 10.97 4.73 -24.82
CA GLN A 291 11.40 3.49 -24.17
C GLN A 291 11.67 2.44 -25.25
N VAL A 292 12.85 1.83 -25.22
CA VAL A 292 13.28 0.81 -26.19
C VAL A 292 13.47 -0.51 -25.47
N ALA A 293 12.77 -1.56 -25.90
CA ALA A 293 12.96 -2.90 -25.34
C ALA A 293 14.32 -3.49 -25.73
N ASP A 294 14.91 -4.37 -24.89
CA ASP A 294 16.21 -4.99 -25.20
C ASP A 294 16.22 -5.72 -26.55
N SER A 295 15.09 -6.34 -26.92
CA SER A 295 14.91 -7.03 -28.20
C SER A 295 15.01 -6.10 -29.41
N GLU A 296 14.68 -4.82 -29.25
CA GLU A 296 14.68 -3.81 -30.30
C GLU A 296 16.00 -3.02 -30.34
N TRP A 297 16.77 -3.06 -29.24
CA TRP A 297 17.95 -2.25 -29.05
C TRP A 297 19.00 -2.41 -30.15
N SER A 298 19.21 -3.64 -30.63
CA SER A 298 20.16 -3.91 -31.73
C SER A 298 19.79 -3.17 -33.03
N GLY A 299 18.48 -3.07 -33.34
CA GLY A 299 17.98 -2.32 -34.49
C GLY A 299 18.14 -0.81 -34.30
N VAL A 300 17.77 -0.31 -33.12
CA VAL A 300 17.93 1.11 -32.76
C VAL A 300 19.41 1.54 -32.85
N LYS A 301 20.33 0.72 -32.37
CA LYS A 301 21.77 0.97 -32.51
C LYS A 301 22.19 1.11 -33.97
N GLN A 302 21.74 0.20 -34.83
CA GLN A 302 22.09 0.21 -36.23
C GLN A 302 21.56 1.47 -36.94
N VAL A 303 20.29 1.84 -36.70
CA VAL A 303 19.67 3.04 -37.28
C VAL A 303 20.36 4.31 -36.78
N SER A 304 20.63 4.38 -35.48
CA SER A 304 21.22 5.56 -34.83
C SER A 304 22.73 5.69 -35.02
N GLY A 305 23.40 4.68 -35.57
CA GLY A 305 24.87 4.65 -35.68
C GLY A 305 25.58 4.61 -34.32
N LEU A 306 24.95 3.98 -33.32
CA LEU A 306 25.52 3.81 -31.99
C LEU A 306 26.67 2.79 -32.01
N PRO A 307 27.70 2.94 -31.14
CA PRO A 307 28.79 1.99 -31.01
C PRO A 307 28.40 0.63 -30.38
#